data_AF-A0A494VN02-F1
#
_entry.id   AF-A0A494VN02-F1
#
_cell.length_a   1.000
_cell.length_b   1.000
_cell.length_c   1.000
_cell.angle_alpha   90.00
_cell.angle_beta   90.00
_cell.angle_gamma   90.00
#
_symmetry.space_group_name_H-M   'P 1'
#
loop_
_entity.id
_entity.type
_entity.pdbx_description
1 polymer ?
#
loop_
_entity_poly.entity_id
_entity_poly.type
_entity_poly.pdbx_seq_one_letter_code
_entity_poly.pdbx_strand_id
1 'polypeptide(L)'
;MKKHDPRFIKLFYLAVIAGSLLFMTSCKQATKFAQVKYTAAQVNHWLDSAKTDNFIFQFYTPNADDPKHPYQLVSYVIDTAGNYLNALHPDTLGIAKDTTICLTGKAVLGNTYLTKKAIIAIISTDSGKKRDYDYLTFTPKIMASNQHVVYAIGLVKNDMPIDYRDADTGNGDIDSNPSPPAKLP
;
A
#
# COMPACT_ATOMS: atom_id res chain seq x y z
N MET A 1 -60.65 17.89 32.02
CA MET A 1 -59.39 18.39 31.42
C MET A 1 -58.21 17.84 32.22
N LYS A 2 -57.43 16.89 31.67
CA LYS A 2 -56.25 16.32 32.35
C LYS A 2 -55.08 17.31 32.27
N LYS A 3 -54.57 17.76 33.42
CA LYS A 3 -53.35 18.57 33.53
C LYS A 3 -52.16 17.71 33.08
N HIS A 4 -51.50 18.11 31.99
CA HIS A 4 -50.22 17.54 31.60
C HIS A 4 -49.15 17.96 32.62
N ASP A 5 -48.53 16.97 33.26
CA ASP A 5 -47.49 17.16 34.27
C ASP A 5 -46.16 17.58 33.58
N PRO A 6 -45.64 18.79 33.84
CA PRO A 6 -44.46 19.33 33.16
C PRO A 6 -43.16 18.56 33.49
N ARG A 7 -43.16 17.67 34.49
CA ARG A 7 -42.00 16.83 34.85
C ARG A 7 -41.78 15.70 33.84
N PHE A 8 -42.85 15.14 33.28
CA PHE A 8 -42.77 14.04 32.31
C PHE A 8 -42.20 14.51 30.96
N ILE A 9 -42.54 15.74 30.55
CA ILE A 9 -42.04 16.35 29.32
C ILE A 9 -40.54 16.63 29.44
N LYS A 10 -40.05 17.13 30.59
CA LYS A 10 -38.61 17.36 30.82
C LYS A 10 -37.77 16.07 30.79
N LEU A 11 -38.29 14.96 31.34
CA LEU A 11 -37.61 13.66 31.25
C LEU A 11 -37.53 13.15 29.81
N PHE A 12 -38.58 13.36 29.02
CA PHE A 12 -38.58 12.97 27.60
C PHE A 12 -37.55 13.76 26.78
N TYR A 13 -37.43 15.08 27.01
CA TYR A 13 -36.42 15.90 26.33
C TYR A 13 -34.99 15.54 26.73
N LEU A 14 -34.72 15.21 28.00
CA LEU A 14 -33.40 14.74 28.45
C LEU A 14 -33.03 13.39 27.85
N ALA A 15 -33.98 12.46 27.73
CA ALA A 15 -33.77 11.16 27.10
C ALA A 15 -33.52 11.27 25.59
N VAL A 16 -34.20 12.21 24.90
CA VAL A 16 -33.97 12.47 23.46
C VAL A 16 -32.60 13.13 23.24
N ILE A 17 -32.16 14.06 24.08
CA ILE A 17 -30.84 14.69 23.97
C ILE A 17 -29.71 13.68 24.27
N ALA A 18 -29.87 12.85 25.31
CA ALA A 18 -28.91 11.78 25.61
C ALA A 18 -28.88 10.67 24.54
N GLY A 19 -30.04 10.33 23.95
CA GLY A 19 -30.13 9.41 22.81
C GLY A 19 -29.53 9.98 21.52
N SER A 20 -29.63 11.29 21.30
CA SER A 20 -29.05 11.98 20.13
C SER A 20 -27.52 12.08 20.20
N LEU A 21 -26.95 12.10 21.41
CA LEU A 21 -25.49 12.15 21.63
C LEU A 21 -24.81 10.79 21.48
N LEU A 22 -25.55 9.68 21.50
CA LEU A 22 -25.03 8.32 21.30
C LEU A 22 -24.99 7.88 19.82
N PHE A 23 -25.46 8.71 18.88
CA PHE A 23 -25.39 8.42 17.45
C PHE A 23 -24.21 9.07 16.71
N MET A 24 -23.31 9.76 17.42
CA MET A 24 -22.11 10.29 16.79
C MET A 24 -20.96 9.28 16.85
N THR A 25 -20.51 8.90 15.66
CA THR A 25 -19.25 8.23 15.31
C THR A 25 -19.16 6.70 15.44
N SER A 26 -20.08 5.97 14.81
CA SER A 26 -19.62 4.78 14.06
C SER A 26 -19.24 5.23 12.65
N CYS A 27 -18.19 6.06 12.56
CA CYS A 27 -17.55 6.29 11.28
C CYS A 27 -16.78 5.00 10.99
N LYS A 28 -17.15 4.26 9.94
CA LYS A 28 -16.32 3.14 9.44
C LYS A 28 -14.92 3.68 9.23
N GLN A 29 -14.01 3.38 10.14
CA GLN A 29 -12.62 3.81 10.02
C GLN A 29 -12.03 3.08 8.81
N ALA A 30 -11.90 3.80 7.69
CA ALA A 30 -11.24 3.26 6.52
C ALA A 30 -9.74 3.11 6.85
N THR A 31 -9.21 1.91 6.61
CA THR A 31 -7.78 1.65 6.79
C THR A 31 -6.99 2.52 5.82
N LYS A 32 -6.01 3.24 6.35
CA LYS A 32 -5.17 4.18 5.61
C LYS A 32 -3.92 3.47 5.11
N PHE A 33 -3.59 3.68 3.85
CA PHE A 33 -2.37 3.19 3.21
C PHE A 33 -1.63 4.36 2.58
N ALA A 34 -0.31 4.36 2.64
CA ALA A 34 0.51 5.36 2.01
C ALA A 34 0.76 4.96 0.55
N GLN A 35 0.75 5.93 -0.34
CA GLN A 35 1.50 5.79 -1.57
C GLN A 35 2.99 5.94 -1.22
N VAL A 36 3.78 4.90 -1.49
CA VAL A 36 5.19 4.86 -1.10
C VAL A 36 6.12 4.89 -2.32
N LYS A 37 7.34 5.36 -2.13
CA LYS A 37 8.39 5.46 -3.12
C LYS A 37 9.55 4.53 -2.79
N TYR A 38 10.05 3.86 -3.82
CA TYR A 38 11.30 3.12 -3.77
C TYR A 38 12.31 3.79 -4.69
N THR A 39 13.33 4.42 -4.11
CA THR A 39 14.23 5.31 -4.86
C THR A 39 15.03 4.56 -5.92
N ALA A 40 15.35 5.23 -7.03
CA ALA A 40 16.18 4.66 -8.07
C ALA A 40 17.54 4.18 -7.52
N ALA A 41 18.12 4.90 -6.55
CA ALA A 41 19.37 4.50 -5.90
C ALA A 41 19.24 3.12 -5.22
N GLN A 42 18.21 2.92 -4.40
CA GLN A 42 17.99 1.65 -3.71
C GLN A 42 17.61 0.53 -4.69
N VAL A 43 16.69 0.79 -5.62
CA VAL A 43 16.28 -0.19 -6.62
C VAL A 43 17.48 -0.64 -7.45
N ASN A 44 18.27 0.31 -7.97
CA ASN A 44 19.42 0.00 -8.82
C ASN A 44 20.50 -0.76 -8.05
N HIS A 45 20.75 -0.43 -6.78
CA HIS A 45 21.67 -1.19 -5.93
C HIS A 45 21.36 -2.70 -5.96
N TRP A 46 20.08 -3.06 -5.86
CA TRP A 46 19.66 -4.46 -5.89
C TRP A 46 19.64 -5.07 -7.30
N LEU A 47 19.24 -4.29 -8.31
CA LEU A 47 19.19 -4.78 -9.68
C LEU A 47 20.58 -5.05 -10.27
N ASP A 48 21.59 -4.29 -9.85
CA ASP A 48 22.98 -4.46 -10.31
C ASP A 48 23.63 -5.75 -9.76
N SER A 49 23.08 -6.30 -8.66
CA SER A 49 23.51 -7.59 -8.12
C SER A 49 22.96 -8.76 -8.94
N ALA A 50 23.86 -9.64 -9.41
CA ALA A 50 23.50 -10.88 -10.09
C ALA A 50 22.78 -11.90 -9.17
N LYS A 51 22.89 -11.72 -7.85
CA LYS A 51 22.27 -12.63 -6.87
C LYS A 51 20.79 -12.34 -6.65
N THR A 52 20.36 -11.10 -6.87
CA THR A 52 18.98 -10.67 -6.63
C THR A 52 18.02 -11.39 -7.57
N ASP A 53 16.96 -11.98 -7.01
CA ASP A 53 15.90 -12.65 -7.77
C ASP A 53 14.54 -11.98 -7.55
N ASN A 54 14.12 -11.80 -6.29
CA ASN A 54 12.80 -11.27 -5.97
C ASN A 54 12.86 -10.20 -4.88
N PHE A 55 11.81 -9.38 -4.85
CA PHE A 55 11.53 -8.38 -3.83
C PHE A 55 10.22 -8.76 -3.15
N ILE A 56 10.23 -8.85 -1.82
CA ILE A 56 9.03 -9.02 -1.00
C ILE A 56 8.75 -7.70 -0.31
N PHE A 57 7.53 -7.19 -0.44
CA PHE A 57 7.07 -6.01 0.27
C PHE A 57 6.12 -6.41 1.37
N GLN A 58 6.46 -6.02 2.59
CA GLN A 58 5.67 -6.31 3.78
C GLN A 58 5.11 -5.00 4.35
N PHE A 59 3.88 -5.08 4.88
CA PHE A 59 3.27 -3.93 5.55
C PHE A 59 4.06 -3.54 6.79
N TYR A 60 4.31 -2.24 6.90
CA TYR A 60 4.99 -1.61 8.00
C TYR A 60 4.15 -0.44 8.52
N THR A 61 4.11 -0.25 9.82
CA THR A 61 3.63 0.99 10.42
C THR A 61 4.75 1.56 11.30
N PRO A 62 5.13 2.83 11.14
CA PRO A 62 6.13 3.45 12.01
C PRO A 62 5.65 3.61 13.44
N ASN A 63 4.32 3.67 13.64
CA ASN A 63 3.74 3.76 14.95
C ASN A 63 2.44 2.94 15.04
N ALA A 64 2.49 1.82 15.74
CA ALA A 64 1.37 0.87 15.80
C ALA A 64 0.22 1.34 16.71
N ASP A 65 0.49 2.26 17.64
CA ASP A 65 -0.51 2.79 18.57
C ASP A 65 -1.25 4.02 18.03
N ASP A 66 -0.76 4.63 16.94
CA ASP A 66 -1.37 5.81 16.34
C ASP A 66 -2.15 5.44 15.06
N PRO A 67 -3.49 5.34 15.14
CA PRO A 67 -4.33 4.96 14.02
C PRO A 67 -4.39 6.03 12.91
N LYS A 68 -3.74 7.18 13.08
CA LYS A 68 -3.62 8.21 12.04
C LYS A 68 -2.53 7.88 11.03
N HIS A 69 -1.55 7.05 11.39
CA HIS A 69 -0.44 6.71 10.51
C HIS A 69 -0.89 5.67 9.48
N PRO A 70 -0.72 5.95 8.18
CA PRO A 70 -1.03 4.97 7.14
C PRO A 70 -0.04 3.80 7.16
N TYR A 71 -0.50 2.62 6.76
CA TYR A 71 0.40 1.51 6.43
C TYR A 71 1.33 1.89 5.29
N GLN A 72 2.61 1.59 5.47
CA GLN A 72 3.69 1.75 4.51
C GLN A 72 4.24 0.36 4.16
N LEU A 73 5.36 0.32 3.42
CA LEU A 73 6.05 -0.90 3.04
C LEU A 73 7.50 -0.90 3.48
N VAL A 74 7.98 -2.07 3.85
CA VAL A 74 9.40 -2.42 3.84
C VAL A 74 9.66 -3.45 2.74
N SER A 75 10.85 -3.42 2.14
CA SER A 75 11.28 -4.35 1.10
C SER A 75 12.39 -5.27 1.61
N TYR A 76 12.12 -6.56 1.53
CA TYR A 76 13.11 -7.61 1.64
C TYR A 76 13.52 -8.09 0.25
N VAL A 77 14.81 -8.34 0.06
CA VAL A 77 15.36 -8.82 -1.20
C VAL A 77 15.79 -10.27 -1.04
N ILE A 78 15.33 -11.12 -1.94
CA ILE A 78 15.59 -12.56 -1.95
C ILE A 78 16.56 -12.88 -3.08
N ASP A 79 17.56 -13.70 -2.79
CA ASP A 79 18.50 -14.20 -3.78
C ASP A 79 17.97 -15.39 -4.59
N THR A 80 18.70 -15.81 -5.61
CA THR A 80 18.34 -16.96 -6.46
C THR A 80 18.24 -18.29 -5.70
N ALA A 81 18.79 -18.38 -4.48
CA ALA A 81 18.70 -19.55 -3.62
C ALA A 81 17.55 -19.46 -2.58
N GLY A 82 16.78 -18.37 -2.58
CA GLY A 82 15.67 -18.15 -1.66
C GLY A 82 16.06 -17.50 -0.33
N ASN A 83 17.30 -17.03 -0.16
CA ASN A 83 17.75 -16.38 1.07
C ASN A 83 17.53 -14.87 1.03
N TYR A 84 17.24 -14.28 2.19
CA TYR A 84 17.14 -12.83 2.33
C TYR A 84 18.53 -12.16 2.31
N LEU A 85 18.76 -11.26 1.37
CA LEU A 85 20.00 -10.47 1.25
C LEU A 85 20.08 -9.33 2.27
N ASN A 86 18.94 -8.83 2.73
CA ASN A 86 18.84 -7.70 3.66
C ASN A 86 17.98 -8.03 4.90
N ALA A 87 18.04 -9.28 5.39
CA ALA A 87 17.20 -9.78 6.49
C ALA A 87 17.21 -8.89 7.74
N LEU A 88 18.36 -8.33 8.10
CA LEU A 88 18.54 -7.50 9.31
C LEU A 88 18.09 -6.05 9.11
N HIS A 89 18.15 -5.54 7.88
CA HIS A 89 17.92 -4.15 7.55
C HIS A 89 17.13 -4.05 6.24
N PRO A 90 15.82 -4.36 6.27
CA PRO A 90 14.99 -4.20 5.09
C PRO A 90 14.92 -2.73 4.67
N ASP A 91 14.76 -2.49 3.37
CA ASP A 91 14.58 -1.13 2.86
C ASP A 91 13.22 -0.61 3.29
N THR A 92 13.19 0.46 4.09
CA THR A 92 11.94 1.16 4.37
C THR A 92 11.62 2.08 3.20
N LEU A 93 10.45 1.89 2.58
CA LEU A 93 10.02 2.74 1.47
C LEU A 93 9.47 4.05 2.04
N GLY A 94 9.95 5.17 1.52
CA GLY A 94 9.48 6.49 1.94
C GLY A 94 8.10 6.80 1.38
N ILE A 95 7.43 7.83 1.90
CA ILE A 95 6.15 8.28 1.35
C ILE A 95 6.41 9.07 0.06
N ALA A 96 5.70 8.74 -1.03
CA ALA A 96 5.93 9.31 -2.37
C ALA A 96 5.40 10.75 -2.50
N LYS A 97 4.35 11.07 -1.74
CA LYS A 97 3.67 12.37 -1.61
C LYS A 97 2.76 12.25 -0.38
N ASP A 98 2.30 13.33 0.26
CA ASP A 98 1.36 13.27 1.41
C ASP A 98 -0.04 12.69 1.05
N THR A 99 -0.10 11.77 0.11
CA THR A 99 -1.26 11.02 -0.36
C THR A 99 -1.44 9.78 0.49
N THR A 100 -2.37 9.90 1.44
CA THR A 100 -2.99 8.73 2.08
C THR A 100 -4.15 8.23 1.21
N ILE A 101 -4.17 6.94 0.93
CA ILE A 101 -5.26 6.26 0.24
C ILE A 101 -6.10 5.50 1.26
N CYS A 102 -7.38 5.80 1.28
CA CYS A 102 -8.36 5.08 2.10
C CYS A 102 -8.96 3.96 1.26
N LEU A 103 -8.54 2.72 1.52
CA LEU A 103 -9.16 1.54 0.91
C LEU A 103 -10.38 1.14 1.73
N THR A 104 -11.50 0.89 1.05
CA THR A 104 -12.78 0.53 1.68
C THR A 104 -13.23 -0.85 1.23
N GLY A 105 -13.81 -1.65 2.13
CA GLY A 105 -14.32 -2.98 1.83
C GLY A 105 -13.56 -4.08 2.57
N LYS A 106 -13.75 -5.33 2.15
CA LYS A 106 -12.96 -6.46 2.66
C LYS A 106 -11.58 -6.39 2.02
N ALA A 107 -10.56 -6.59 2.82
CA ALA A 107 -9.17 -6.55 2.36
C ALA A 107 -8.37 -7.61 3.09
N VAL A 108 -7.53 -8.33 2.35
CA VAL A 108 -6.53 -9.25 2.90
C VAL A 108 -5.18 -8.55 2.88
N LEU A 109 -4.57 -8.40 4.06
CA LEU A 109 -3.22 -7.89 4.19
C LEU A 109 -2.26 -9.07 4.16
N GLY A 110 -1.53 -9.22 3.06
CA GLY A 110 -0.45 -10.18 2.92
C GLY A 110 0.78 -9.51 2.33
N ASN A 111 1.92 -10.19 2.40
CA ASN A 111 3.10 -9.73 1.68
C ASN A 111 2.80 -9.69 0.19
N THR A 112 3.41 -8.75 -0.52
CA THR A 112 3.38 -8.71 -1.98
C THR A 112 4.77 -8.98 -2.53
N TYR A 113 4.88 -9.44 -3.77
CA TYR A 113 6.16 -9.71 -4.40
C TYR A 113 6.27 -9.13 -5.80
N LEU A 114 7.51 -8.80 -6.16
CA LEU A 114 7.93 -8.48 -7.51
C LEU A 114 9.19 -9.24 -7.86
N THR A 115 9.23 -9.79 -9.07
CA THR A 115 10.46 -10.39 -9.58
C THR A 115 11.41 -9.29 -10.06
N LYS A 116 12.72 -9.54 -10.01
CA LYS A 116 13.74 -8.69 -10.62
C LYS A 116 13.42 -8.44 -12.10
N LYS A 117 12.96 -9.47 -12.82
CA LYS A 117 12.54 -9.36 -14.22
C LYS A 117 11.39 -8.37 -14.41
N ALA A 118 10.38 -8.39 -13.54
CA ALA A 118 9.26 -7.45 -13.61
C ALA A 118 9.73 -6.02 -13.40
N ILE A 119 10.59 -5.78 -12.40
CA ILE A 119 11.14 -4.44 -12.16
C ILE A 119 12.01 -3.97 -13.34
N ILE A 120 12.83 -4.86 -13.92
CA ILE A 120 13.62 -4.52 -15.11
C ILE A 120 12.71 -4.13 -16.27
N ALA A 121 11.61 -4.85 -16.52
CA ALA A 121 10.65 -4.50 -17.56
C ALA A 121 10.00 -3.12 -17.31
N ILE A 122 9.66 -2.84 -16.05
CA ILE A 122 9.15 -1.54 -15.60
C ILE A 122 10.15 -0.41 -15.91
N ILE A 123 11.46 -0.63 -15.69
CA ILE A 123 12.47 0.42 -15.86
C ILE A 123 13.22 0.40 -17.20
N SER A 124 12.84 -0.46 -18.15
CA SER A 124 13.51 -0.58 -19.45
C SER A 124 12.58 -0.22 -20.61
N THR A 125 13.06 0.59 -21.54
CA THR A 125 12.40 0.87 -22.83
C THR A 125 12.29 -0.40 -23.69
N ASP A 126 11.43 -0.40 -24.71
CA ASP A 126 11.34 -1.45 -25.74
C ASP A 126 12.69 -1.77 -26.41
N SER A 127 13.58 -0.78 -26.50
CA SER A 127 14.95 -0.97 -27.03
C SER A 127 15.93 -1.66 -26.06
N GLY A 128 15.48 -2.04 -24.87
CA GLY A 128 16.31 -2.62 -23.81
C GLY A 128 17.16 -1.61 -23.02
N LYS A 129 17.06 -0.31 -23.32
CA LYS A 129 17.73 0.74 -22.55
C LYS A 129 17.01 1.01 -21.23
N LYS A 130 17.78 1.30 -20.18
CA LYS A 130 17.26 1.76 -18.89
C LYS A 130 16.64 3.16 -19.03
N ARG A 131 15.41 3.33 -18.58
CA ARG A 131 14.74 4.64 -18.45
C ARG A 131 15.45 5.46 -17.37
N ASP A 132 15.49 6.77 -17.55
CA ASP A 132 15.86 7.69 -16.46
C ASP A 132 14.64 7.92 -15.56
N TYR A 133 14.79 7.71 -14.26
CA TYR A 133 13.73 7.82 -13.26
C TYR A 133 14.34 8.14 -11.89
N ASP A 134 13.55 8.77 -11.02
CA ASP A 134 13.99 9.12 -9.66
C ASP A 134 13.52 8.07 -8.63
N TYR A 135 12.33 7.51 -8.82
CA TYR A 135 11.79 6.44 -7.97
C TYR A 135 10.68 5.65 -8.65
N LEU A 136 10.43 4.45 -8.12
CA LEU A 136 9.20 3.69 -8.35
C LEU A 136 8.14 4.14 -7.35
N THR A 137 6.93 4.44 -7.80
CA THR A 137 5.76 4.70 -6.94
C THR A 137 4.96 3.42 -6.77
N PHE A 138 4.49 3.16 -5.56
CA PHE A 138 3.66 2.02 -5.19
C PHE A 138 2.33 2.56 -4.68
N THR A 139 1.28 2.37 -5.46
CA THR A 139 -0.06 2.88 -5.17
C THR A 139 -0.97 1.74 -4.69
N PRO A 140 -1.40 1.73 -3.43
CA PRO A 140 -2.20 0.63 -2.88
C PRO A 140 -3.57 0.53 -3.55
N LYS A 141 -4.00 -0.69 -3.87
CA LYS A 141 -5.32 -1.04 -4.42
C LYS A 141 -5.77 -2.41 -3.91
N ILE A 142 -7.09 -2.67 -3.93
CA ILE A 142 -7.64 -4.00 -3.63
C ILE A 142 -7.75 -4.77 -4.95
N MET A 143 -7.08 -5.91 -5.04
CA MET A 143 -7.21 -6.81 -6.19
C MET A 143 -8.59 -7.46 -6.18
N ALA A 144 -9.38 -7.27 -7.23
CA ALA A 144 -10.77 -7.73 -7.27
C ALA A 144 -10.92 -9.27 -7.16
N SER A 145 -9.95 -10.02 -7.70
CA SER A 145 -10.01 -11.49 -7.79
C SER A 145 -9.92 -12.20 -6.43
N ASN A 146 -9.16 -11.66 -5.48
CA ASN A 146 -8.90 -12.32 -4.19
C ASN A 146 -8.91 -11.36 -2.98
N GLN A 147 -9.23 -10.08 -3.21
CA GLN A 147 -9.34 -9.04 -2.18
C GLN A 147 -8.01 -8.73 -1.46
N HIS A 148 -6.86 -9.19 -1.96
CA HIS A 148 -5.57 -8.79 -1.40
C HIS A 148 -5.28 -7.33 -1.69
N VAL A 149 -4.70 -6.64 -0.70
CA VAL A 149 -4.09 -5.33 -0.93
C VAL A 149 -2.78 -5.54 -1.68
N VAL A 150 -2.72 -5.00 -2.89
CA VAL A 150 -1.56 -4.99 -3.77
C VAL A 150 -1.23 -3.56 -4.17
N TYR A 151 -0.15 -3.35 -4.90
CA TYR A 151 0.31 -2.04 -5.31
C TYR A 151 0.45 -1.97 -6.82
N ALA A 152 -0.21 -1.00 -7.44
CA ALA A 152 0.08 -0.58 -8.80
C ALA A 152 1.41 0.18 -8.80
N ILE A 153 2.32 -0.21 -9.68
CA ILE A 153 3.68 0.32 -9.74
C ILE A 153 3.83 1.24 -10.94
N GLY A 154 4.35 2.44 -10.69
CA GLY A 154 4.77 3.37 -11.74
C GLY A 154 6.18 3.86 -11.49
N LEU A 155 6.75 4.60 -12.43
CA LEU A 155 7.99 5.40 -12.27
C LEU A 155 7.62 6.88 -12.24
N VAL A 156 8.45 7.62 -11.53
CA VAL A 156 8.36 9.07 -11.45
C VAL A 156 9.71 9.67 -11.78
N LYS A 157 9.70 10.77 -12.53
CA LYS A 157 10.85 11.63 -12.79
C LYS A 157 10.43 13.07 -12.59
N ASN A 158 11.20 13.84 -11.84
CA ASN A 158 10.90 15.23 -11.49
C ASN A 158 9.47 15.40 -10.94
N ASP A 159 9.07 14.50 -10.04
CA ASP A 159 7.72 14.43 -9.42
C ASP A 159 6.55 14.25 -10.42
N MET A 160 6.84 13.93 -11.68
CA MET A 160 5.83 13.62 -12.69
C MET A 160 5.81 12.12 -12.99
N PRO A 161 4.63 11.46 -12.93
CA PRO A 161 4.48 10.10 -13.45
C PRO A 161 4.93 10.07 -14.91
N ILE A 162 5.78 9.11 -15.24
CA ILE A 162 6.09 8.84 -16.64
C ILE A 162 4.98 7.91 -17.15
N ASP A 163 4.35 8.24 -18.28
CA ASP A 163 3.39 7.35 -18.94
C ASP A 163 4.17 6.44 -19.89
N TYR A 164 4.16 5.12 -19.64
CA TYR A 164 4.74 4.11 -20.53
C TYR A 164 3.61 3.27 -21.10
N ARG A 165 3.23 3.57 -22.35
CA ARG A 165 2.26 2.80 -23.15
C ARG A 165 3.00 1.91 -24.14
N ASP A 166 3.97 1.18 -23.61
CA ASP A 166 4.94 0.39 -24.34
C ASP A 166 4.38 -1.01 -24.60
N ALA A 167 4.64 -1.57 -25.79
CA ALA A 167 4.00 -2.81 -26.26
C ALA A 167 4.27 -4.02 -25.35
N ASP A 168 5.40 -4.04 -24.64
CA ASP A 168 5.86 -5.16 -23.80
C ASP A 168 5.32 -5.16 -22.36
N THR A 169 4.82 -4.02 -21.87
CA THR A 169 4.15 -3.94 -20.54
C THR A 169 2.65 -4.23 -20.63
N GLY A 170 2.14 -4.49 -21.84
CA GLY A 170 0.76 -4.89 -22.04
C GLY A 170 -0.25 -3.82 -21.65
N ASN A 171 0.04 -2.54 -21.90
CA ASN A 171 -0.93 -1.43 -21.81
C ASN A 171 -1.74 -1.37 -20.47
N GLY A 172 -1.22 -1.95 -19.40
CA GLY A 172 -1.91 -2.13 -18.12
C GLY A 172 -0.97 -1.87 -16.96
N ASP A 173 -1.54 -1.39 -15.85
CA ASP A 173 -0.80 -1.18 -14.59
C ASP A 173 -0.04 -2.45 -14.21
N ILE A 174 1.28 -2.35 -14.01
CA ILE A 174 2.05 -3.47 -13.45
C ILE A 174 1.77 -3.49 -11.95
N ASP A 175 0.95 -4.44 -11.54
CA ASP A 175 0.62 -4.67 -10.14
C ASP A 175 1.63 -5.61 -9.49
N SER A 176 1.95 -5.35 -8.22
CA SER A 176 2.55 -6.36 -7.36
C SER A 176 1.59 -7.55 -7.22
N ASN A 177 2.12 -8.75 -7.05
CA ASN A 177 1.29 -9.91 -6.79
C ASN A 177 1.26 -10.25 -5.29
N PRO A 178 0.17 -10.83 -4.77
CA PRO A 178 0.20 -11.43 -3.45
C PRO A 178 1.33 -12.47 -3.38
N SER A 179 2.12 -12.45 -2.30
CA SER A 179 3.13 -13.47 -2.04
C SER A 179 2.45 -14.84 -2.02
N PRO A 180 3.06 -15.88 -2.63
CA PRO A 180 2.54 -17.23 -2.50
C PRO A 180 2.48 -17.62 -1.01
N PRO A 181 1.52 -18.49 -0.62
CA PRO A 181 1.44 -18.98 0.74
C PRO A 181 2.74 -19.69 1.12
N ALA A 182 3.11 -19.61 2.40
CA ALA A 182 4.25 -20.34 2.92
C ALA A 182 4.07 -21.84 2.64
N LYS A 183 5.09 -22.46 2.04
CA LYS A 183 5.14 -23.92 1.93
C LYS A 183 5.61 -24.46 3.27
N LEU A 184 4.88 -25.41 3.84
CA LEU A 184 5.38 -26.17 4.97
C LEU A 184 6.58 -27.02 4.49
N PRO A 185 7.67 -27.10 5.27
CA PRO A 185 8.83 -27.92 4.96
C PRO A 185 8.48 -29.41 4.95
#